data_AF-A0A1Y2ABU6-F1
#
_entry.id   AF-A0A1Y2ABU6-F1
#
_cell.length_a   1.000
_cell.length_b   1.000
_cell.length_c   1.000
_cell.angle_alpha   90.00
_cell.angle_beta   90.00
_cell.angle_gamma   90.00
#
_symmetry.space_group_name_H-M   'P 1'
#
loop_
_entity.id
_entity.type
_entity.pdbx_description
1 polymer ?
#
loop_
_entity_poly.entity_id
_entity_poly.type
_entity_poly.pdbx_seq_one_letter_code
_entity_poly.pdbx_strand_id
1 'polypeptide(L)'
;MFNLLVEYSIEKGKKLIIDEIDIENAISEKYSFCKLKNISEINSIFVKLIYLCKNKNLIEVMFSENSYFLKRFKEINENKRIENEKLKEEKNEKEKIRKDNELMKIENKKKENQKLEIKNYIMEKINNKRDNNETLLTSECKQGNIEEVKKLIHCGMDINKKNKDEDTPLLIACKNGNIELVKYLLSYK
;
A
#
# COMPACT_ATOMS: atom_id res chain seq x y z
N MET A 1 12.79 -46.48 -5.55
CA MET A 1 13.47 -47.14 -4.42
C MET A 1 13.55 -46.24 -3.19
N PHE A 2 14.13 -45.02 -3.26
CA PHE A 2 14.20 -44.11 -2.10
C PHE A 2 12.83 -43.75 -1.50
N ASN A 3 11.85 -43.34 -2.33
CA ASN A 3 10.50 -43.03 -1.85
C ASN A 3 9.86 -44.21 -1.10
N LEU A 4 10.03 -45.44 -1.61
CA LEU A 4 9.52 -46.65 -0.97
C LEU A 4 10.15 -46.89 0.41
N LEU A 5 11.44 -46.60 0.57
CA LEU A 5 12.11 -46.73 1.88
C LEU A 5 11.61 -45.68 2.88
N VAL A 6 11.35 -44.45 2.42
CA VAL A 6 10.77 -43.38 3.23
C VAL A 6 9.33 -43.70 3.61
N GLU A 7 8.52 -44.17 2.67
CA GLU A 7 7.14 -44.60 2.92
C GLU A 7 7.09 -45.75 3.93
N TYR A 8 7.93 -46.77 3.75
CA TYR A 8 8.07 -47.87 4.71
C TYR A 8 8.49 -47.39 6.09
N SER A 9 9.44 -46.46 6.18
CA SER A 9 9.89 -45.92 7.48
C SER A 9 8.78 -45.17 8.19
N ILE A 10 7.95 -44.42 7.46
CA ILE A 10 6.74 -43.76 7.96
C ILE A 10 5.73 -44.80 8.46
N GLU A 11 5.39 -45.79 7.64
CA GLU A 11 4.42 -46.85 7.99
C GLU A 11 4.82 -47.64 9.23
N LYS A 12 6.12 -47.84 9.44
CA LYS A 12 6.66 -48.59 10.59
C LYS A 12 7.08 -47.71 11.75
N GLY A 13 6.91 -46.39 11.67
CA GLY A 13 7.32 -45.44 12.70
C GLY A 13 8.81 -45.47 13.01
N LYS A 14 9.65 -45.82 12.03
CA LYS A 14 11.11 -45.91 12.16
C LYS A 14 11.78 -44.70 11.53
N LYS A 15 12.85 -44.21 12.14
CA LYS A 15 13.75 -43.24 11.49
C LYS A 15 14.65 -43.96 10.51
N LEU A 16 14.72 -43.45 9.29
CA LEU A 16 15.72 -43.89 8.31
C LEU A 16 17.02 -43.14 8.58
N ILE A 17 18.10 -43.86 8.88
CA ILE A 17 19.44 -43.29 9.02
C ILE A 17 20.13 -43.41 7.67
N ILE A 18 20.69 -42.31 7.20
CA ILE A 18 21.43 -42.22 5.95
C ILE A 18 22.85 -41.75 6.25
N ASP A 19 23.83 -42.59 5.94
CA ASP A 19 25.25 -42.25 5.95
C ASP A 19 25.70 -41.92 4.52
N GLU A 20 26.32 -40.75 4.35
CA GLU A 20 26.85 -40.29 3.07
C GLU A 20 27.99 -41.19 2.55
N ILE A 21 28.84 -41.70 3.45
CA ILE A 21 29.98 -42.54 3.09
C ILE A 21 29.47 -43.86 2.52
N ASP A 22 28.46 -44.45 3.16
CA ASP A 22 27.82 -45.68 2.67
C ASP A 22 27.18 -45.49 1.29
N ILE A 23 26.56 -44.32 1.05
CA ILE A 23 26.00 -44.01 -0.28
C ILE A 23 27.12 -43.89 -1.32
N GLU A 24 28.19 -43.16 -1.02
CA GLU A 24 29.28 -42.93 -1.95
C GLU A 24 30.00 -44.25 -2.32
N ASN A 25 30.20 -45.12 -1.34
CA ASN A 25 30.71 -46.48 -1.55
C ASN A 25 29.75 -47.31 -2.41
N ALA A 26 28.46 -47.32 -2.09
CA ALA A 26 27.47 -48.07 -2.86
C ALA A 26 27.35 -47.58 -4.32
N ILE A 27 27.51 -46.27 -4.57
CA ILE A 27 27.54 -45.71 -5.93
C ILE A 27 28.79 -46.20 -6.66
N SER A 28 29.94 -46.08 -6.02
CA SER A 28 31.24 -46.44 -6.61
C SER A 28 31.33 -47.92 -6.95
N GLU A 29 30.82 -48.80 -6.08
CA GLU A 29 30.84 -50.25 -6.28
C GLU A 29 29.82 -50.71 -7.32
N LYS A 30 28.56 -50.26 -7.19
CA LYS A 30 27.43 -50.84 -7.93
C LYS A 30 27.19 -50.18 -9.28
N TYR A 31 27.63 -48.94 -9.46
CA TYR A 31 27.37 -48.13 -10.66
C TYR A 31 28.66 -47.63 -11.32
N SER A 32 29.79 -48.31 -11.09
CA SER A 32 31.08 -48.03 -11.73
C SER A 32 31.00 -47.89 -13.27
N PHE A 33 30.05 -48.57 -13.91
CA PHE A 33 29.79 -48.52 -15.35
C PHE A 33 28.90 -47.34 -15.80
N CYS A 34 28.16 -46.68 -14.91
CA CYS A 34 27.18 -45.64 -15.23
C CYS A 34 27.73 -44.21 -15.30
N LYS A 35 29.06 -44.02 -15.31
CA LYS A 35 29.76 -42.71 -15.25
C LYS A 35 29.51 -41.85 -14.01
N LEU A 36 28.51 -42.17 -13.17
CA LEU A 36 28.32 -41.60 -11.85
C LEU A 36 29.49 -41.98 -10.95
N LYS A 37 30.49 -41.11 -10.86
CA LYS A 37 31.75 -41.41 -10.16
C LYS A 37 31.73 -41.04 -8.68
N ASN A 38 30.84 -40.15 -8.25
CA ASN A 38 30.76 -39.69 -6.87
C ASN A 38 29.41 -39.05 -6.54
N ILE A 39 29.22 -38.73 -5.25
CA ILE A 39 27.99 -38.16 -4.70
C ILE A 39 27.61 -36.80 -5.31
N SER A 40 28.58 -36.01 -5.80
CA SER A 40 28.33 -34.67 -6.34
C SER A 40 27.56 -34.67 -7.65
N GLU A 41 27.55 -35.81 -8.35
CA GLU A 41 26.82 -36.03 -9.61
C GLU A 41 25.35 -36.44 -9.38
N ILE A 42 24.93 -36.63 -8.12
CA ILE A 42 23.56 -36.96 -7.78
C ILE A 42 22.61 -35.81 -8.15
N ASN A 43 21.50 -36.16 -8.80
CA ASN A 43 20.46 -35.22 -9.25
C ASN A 43 20.02 -34.24 -8.13
N SER A 44 19.99 -32.94 -8.45
CA SER A 44 19.50 -31.85 -7.59
C SER A 44 18.13 -32.15 -6.94
N ILE A 45 17.26 -32.90 -7.61
CA ILE A 45 15.95 -33.32 -7.09
C ILE A 45 16.10 -34.25 -5.88
N PHE A 46 17.06 -35.19 -5.91
CA PHE A 46 17.27 -36.13 -4.82
C PHE A 46 17.79 -35.43 -3.56
N VAL A 47 18.75 -34.50 -3.71
CA VAL A 47 19.25 -33.67 -2.60
C VAL A 47 18.11 -32.87 -1.97
N LYS A 48 17.24 -32.27 -2.79
CA LYS A 48 16.04 -31.54 -2.31
C LYS A 48 15.09 -32.46 -1.54
N LEU A 49 14.88 -33.69 -1.99
CA LEU A 49 14.02 -34.66 -1.30
C LEU A 49 14.59 -35.07 0.06
N ILE A 50 15.89 -35.40 0.14
CA ILE A 50 16.55 -35.68 1.43
C ILE A 50 16.43 -34.46 2.35
N TYR A 51 16.67 -33.26 1.83
CA TYR A 51 16.53 -32.02 2.61
C TYR A 51 15.11 -31.82 3.16
N LEU A 52 14.07 -32.05 2.34
CA LEU A 52 12.68 -31.96 2.77
C LEU A 52 12.36 -33.01 3.85
N CYS A 53 12.83 -34.24 3.68
CA CYS A 53 12.57 -35.32 4.63
C CYS A 53 13.30 -35.08 5.96
N LYS A 54 14.55 -34.62 5.92
CA LYS A 54 15.35 -34.29 7.11
C LYS A 54 14.68 -33.17 7.93
N ASN A 55 14.23 -32.10 7.27
CA ASN A 55 13.57 -30.98 7.96
C ASN A 55 12.19 -31.34 8.55
N LYS A 56 11.52 -32.35 7.98
CA LYS A 56 10.31 -32.94 8.55
C LYS A 56 10.61 -33.98 9.64
N ASN A 57 11.88 -34.16 10.02
CA ASN A 57 12.35 -35.15 10.99
C ASN A 57 11.96 -36.60 10.63
N LEU A 58 11.80 -36.89 9.34
CA LEU A 58 11.44 -38.22 8.83
C LEU A 58 12.67 -39.12 8.70
N ILE A 59 13.81 -38.51 8.41
CA ILE A 59 15.10 -39.18 8.24
C ILE A 59 16.16 -38.48 9.08
N GLU A 60 17.16 -39.25 9.49
CA GLU A 60 18.38 -38.74 10.08
C GLU A 60 19.51 -38.89 9.06
N VAL A 61 20.26 -37.82 8.83
CA VAL A 61 21.34 -37.82 7.84
C VAL A 61 22.61 -37.43 8.55
N MET A 62 23.58 -38.34 8.52
CA MET A 62 24.90 -38.14 9.09
C MET A 62 25.81 -37.56 8.00
N PHE A 63 26.49 -36.47 8.32
CA PHE A 63 27.37 -35.77 7.39
C PHE A 63 28.81 -35.88 7.87
N SER A 64 29.74 -36.11 6.94
CA SER A 64 31.16 -35.87 7.20
C SER A 64 31.46 -34.37 7.22
N GLU A 65 32.58 -33.96 7.82
CA GLU A 65 32.95 -32.52 7.95
C GLU A 65 33.02 -31.79 6.59
N ASN A 66 33.40 -32.50 5.53
CA ASN A 66 33.52 -31.95 4.16
C ASN A 66 32.41 -32.40 3.20
N SER A 67 31.34 -32.98 3.75
CA SER A 67 30.16 -33.49 3.06
C SER A 67 29.66 -32.58 1.94
N TYR A 68 29.42 -33.18 0.76
CA TYR A 68 28.76 -32.49 -0.35
C TYR A 68 27.32 -32.15 0.03
N PHE A 69 26.62 -33.08 0.68
CA PHE A 69 25.25 -32.83 1.14
C PHE A 69 25.19 -31.69 2.15
N LEU A 70 26.09 -31.62 3.13
CA LEU A 70 26.11 -30.54 4.12
C LEU A 70 26.24 -29.16 3.46
N LYS A 71 27.14 -29.02 2.49
CA LYS A 71 27.30 -27.78 1.70
C LYS A 71 26.01 -27.45 0.96
N ARG A 72 25.43 -28.41 0.25
CA ARG A 72 24.21 -28.20 -0.53
C ARG A 72 22.98 -27.88 0.31
N PHE A 73 22.90 -28.45 1.52
CA PHE A 73 21.83 -28.16 2.48
C PHE A 73 21.91 -26.72 2.99
N LYS A 74 23.12 -26.21 3.27
CA LYS A 74 23.34 -24.82 3.66
C LYS A 74 22.90 -23.86 2.56
N GLU A 75 23.29 -24.12 1.32
CA GLU A 75 22.87 -23.33 0.15
C GLU A 75 21.34 -23.31 -0.03
N ILE A 76 20.66 -24.46 0.09
CA ILE A 76 19.20 -24.53 -0.03
C ILE A 76 18.53 -23.71 1.09
N ASN A 77 19.06 -23.75 2.32
CA ASN A 77 18.56 -22.95 3.44
C ASN A 77 18.72 -21.44 3.19
N GLU A 78 19.89 -21.01 2.73
CA GLU A 78 20.16 -19.60 2.42
C GLU A 78 19.25 -19.09 1.30
N ASN A 79 19.08 -19.86 0.23
CA ASN A 79 18.18 -19.49 -0.86
C ASN A 79 16.73 -19.32 -0.39
N LYS A 80 16.23 -20.24 0.47
CA LYS A 80 14.90 -20.10 1.07
C LYS A 80 14.79 -18.88 1.97
N ARG A 81 15.85 -18.53 2.72
CA ARG A 81 15.85 -17.33 3.56
C ARG A 81 15.75 -16.08 2.70
N ILE A 82 16.55 -15.99 1.64
CA ILE A 82 16.53 -14.87 0.69
C ILE A 82 15.15 -14.74 0.03
N GLU A 83 14.55 -15.85 -0.41
CA GLU A 83 13.21 -15.85 -1.01
C GLU A 83 12.15 -15.35 -0.02
N ASN A 84 12.22 -15.77 1.25
CA ASN A 84 11.32 -15.30 2.29
C ASN A 84 11.52 -13.82 2.64
N GLU A 85 12.75 -13.32 2.62
CA GLU A 85 13.06 -11.90 2.83
C GLU A 85 12.50 -11.04 1.69
N LYS A 86 12.70 -11.45 0.43
CA LYS A 86 12.09 -10.78 -0.74
C LYS A 86 10.56 -10.76 -0.67
N LEU A 87 9.93 -11.89 -0.32
CA LEU A 87 8.47 -11.96 -0.15
C LEU A 87 7.95 -11.05 0.97
N LYS A 88 8.72 -10.84 2.04
CA LYS A 88 8.38 -9.89 3.11
C LYS A 88 8.50 -8.45 2.62
N GLU A 89 9.57 -8.11 1.90
CA GLU A 89 9.77 -6.79 1.32
C GLU A 89 8.64 -6.43 0.35
N GLU A 90 8.29 -7.33 -0.58
CA GLU A 90 7.18 -7.13 -1.51
C GLU A 90 5.83 -6.94 -0.80
N LYS A 91 5.58 -7.69 0.29
CA LYS A 91 4.35 -7.53 1.09
C LYS A 91 4.31 -6.17 1.79
N ASN A 92 5.43 -5.73 2.36
CA ASN A 92 5.54 -4.44 3.04
C ASN A 92 5.33 -3.28 2.06
N GLU A 93 5.91 -3.38 0.86
CA GLU A 93 5.73 -2.37 -0.19
C GLU A 93 4.28 -2.30 -0.68
N LYS A 94 3.64 -3.44 -0.92
CA LYS A 94 2.21 -3.51 -1.27
C LYS A 94 1.31 -2.92 -0.19
N GLU A 95 1.62 -3.15 1.08
CA GLU A 95 0.85 -2.59 2.20
C GLU A 95 1.01 -1.08 2.31
N LYS A 96 2.22 -0.56 2.08
CA LYS A 96 2.48 0.89 2.04
C LYS A 96 1.68 1.57 0.93
N ILE A 97 1.75 1.03 -0.31
CA ILE A 97 0.99 1.54 -1.46
C ILE A 97 -0.52 1.54 -1.18
N ARG A 98 -1.04 0.50 -0.53
CA ARG A 98 -2.47 0.43 -0.16
C ARG A 98 -2.86 1.54 0.81
N LYS A 99 -2.07 1.79 1.85
CA LYS A 99 -2.33 2.86 2.83
C LYS A 99 -2.32 4.24 2.15
N ASP A 100 -1.32 4.52 1.32
CA ASP A 100 -1.23 5.80 0.59
C ASP A 100 -2.45 6.04 -0.31
N ASN A 101 -2.92 4.99 -1.01
CA ASN A 101 -4.12 5.05 -1.85
C ASN A 101 -5.42 5.28 -1.04
N GLU A 102 -5.53 4.71 0.17
CA GLU A 102 -6.68 4.95 1.05
C GLU A 102 -6.70 6.39 1.59
N LEU A 103 -5.54 6.92 2.00
CA LEU A 103 -5.40 8.33 2.40
C LEU A 103 -5.80 9.28 1.25
N MET A 104 -5.32 9.04 0.03
CA MET A 104 -5.63 9.87 -1.13
C MET A 104 -7.13 9.87 -1.45
N LYS A 105 -7.82 8.73 -1.32
CA LYS A 105 -9.29 8.65 -1.47
C LYS A 105 -10.02 9.47 -0.41
N ILE A 106 -9.58 9.43 0.85
CA ILE A 106 -10.18 10.19 1.94
C ILE A 106 -9.99 11.69 1.71
N GLU A 107 -8.80 12.13 1.31
CA GLU A 107 -8.53 13.55 1.02
C GLU A 107 -9.37 14.05 -0.16
N ASN A 108 -9.48 13.28 -1.24
CA ASN A 108 -10.31 13.65 -2.38
C ASN A 108 -11.79 13.74 -1.99
N LYS A 109 -12.30 12.78 -1.22
CA LYS A 109 -13.69 12.80 -0.73
C LYS A 109 -13.95 14.00 0.19
N LYS A 110 -12.98 14.37 1.05
CA LYS A 110 -13.06 15.58 1.88
C LYS A 110 -13.13 16.85 1.03
N LYS A 111 -12.26 16.97 0.02
CA LYS A 111 -12.25 18.11 -0.91
C LYS A 111 -13.56 18.21 -1.71
N GLU A 112 -14.10 17.09 -2.18
CA GLU A 112 -15.38 17.04 -2.90
C GLU A 112 -16.56 17.43 -2.00
N ASN A 113 -16.60 16.90 -0.77
CA ASN A 113 -17.64 17.26 0.21
C ASN A 113 -17.60 18.75 0.54
N GLN A 114 -16.41 19.31 0.77
CA GLN A 114 -16.25 20.74 1.03
C GLN A 114 -16.70 21.59 -0.16
N LYS A 115 -16.38 21.18 -1.39
CA LYS A 115 -16.84 21.85 -2.60
C LYS A 115 -18.37 21.75 -2.77
N LEU A 116 -18.96 20.62 -2.40
CA LEU A 116 -20.41 20.40 -2.46
C LEU A 116 -21.16 21.23 -1.40
N GLU A 117 -20.63 21.33 -0.19
CA GLU A 117 -21.18 22.18 0.89
C GLU A 117 -21.20 23.65 0.47
N ILE A 118 -20.08 24.16 -0.07
CA ILE A 118 -20.00 25.53 -0.59
C ILE A 118 -21.04 25.75 -1.71
N LYS A 119 -21.14 24.80 -2.64
CA LYS A 119 -22.09 24.89 -3.75
C LYS A 119 -23.54 24.90 -3.26
N ASN A 120 -23.89 24.05 -2.30
CA ASN A 120 -25.23 23.97 -1.74
C ASN A 120 -25.62 25.24 -0.99
N TYR A 121 -24.72 25.77 -0.17
CA TYR A 121 -24.93 27.04 0.54
C TYR A 121 -25.19 28.21 -0.43
N ILE A 122 -24.39 28.33 -1.48
CA ILE A 122 -24.60 29.36 -2.52
C ILE A 122 -25.94 29.15 -3.24
N MET A 123 -26.27 27.91 -3.61
CA MET A 123 -27.50 27.58 -4.34
C MET A 123 -28.76 27.87 -3.52
N GLU A 124 -28.77 27.51 -2.23
CA GLU A 124 -29.88 27.79 -1.31
C GLU A 124 -30.14 29.31 -1.21
N LYS A 125 -29.06 30.09 -1.05
CA LYS A 125 -29.15 31.55 -0.94
C LYS A 125 -29.61 32.21 -2.25
N ILE A 126 -29.17 31.71 -3.40
CA ILE A 126 -29.66 32.18 -4.71
C ILE A 126 -31.15 31.87 -4.88
N ASN A 127 -31.58 30.65 -4.57
CA ASN A 127 -32.98 30.23 -4.75
C ASN A 127 -33.97 30.99 -3.84
N ASN A 128 -33.52 31.43 -2.67
CA ASN A 128 -34.31 32.23 -1.74
C ASN A 128 -34.41 33.72 -2.14
N LYS A 129 -33.52 34.23 -3.00
CA LYS A 129 -33.58 35.58 -3.58
C LYS A 129 -34.16 35.51 -5.00
N ARG A 130 -35.46 35.21 -5.09
CA ARG A 130 -36.21 35.27 -6.34
C ARG A 130 -36.23 36.73 -6.84
N ASP A 131 -35.81 36.93 -8.09
CA ASP A 131 -36.13 38.07 -8.98
C ASP A 131 -35.31 39.36 -9.10
N ASN A 132 -34.22 39.57 -8.37
CA ASN A 132 -33.42 40.77 -8.64
C ASN A 132 -32.04 40.37 -9.12
N ASN A 133 -31.63 40.76 -10.36
CA ASN A 133 -30.23 40.63 -10.84
C ASN A 133 -29.18 41.41 -10.00
N GLU A 134 -29.40 41.60 -8.70
CA GLU A 134 -28.37 41.89 -7.72
C GLU A 134 -27.53 40.64 -7.45
N THR A 135 -26.22 40.80 -7.38
CA THR A 135 -25.33 39.74 -6.90
C THR A 135 -25.64 39.45 -5.42
N LEU A 136 -25.67 38.17 -5.02
CA LEU A 136 -25.96 37.77 -3.62
C LEU A 136 -25.11 38.55 -2.59
N LEU A 137 -23.82 38.77 -2.89
CA LEU A 137 -22.88 39.53 -2.07
C LEU A 137 -23.27 41.01 -1.94
N THR A 138 -23.67 41.68 -3.03
CA THR A 138 -24.05 43.10 -2.98
C THR A 138 -25.35 43.30 -2.19
N SER A 139 -26.27 42.35 -2.25
CA SER A 139 -27.50 42.37 -1.43
C SER A 139 -27.21 42.22 0.07
N GLU A 140 -26.27 41.36 0.48
CA GLU A 140 -25.85 41.29 1.90
C GLU A 140 -25.11 42.57 2.35
N CYS A 141 -24.30 43.18 1.47
CA CYS A 141 -23.69 44.48 1.74
C CYS A 141 -24.75 45.59 1.89
N LYS A 142 -25.83 45.56 1.10
CA LYS A 142 -26.97 46.50 1.24
C LYS A 142 -27.67 46.35 2.59
N GLN A 143 -27.81 45.11 3.08
CA GLN A 143 -28.39 44.81 4.39
C GLN A 143 -27.46 45.12 5.56
N GLY A 144 -26.15 45.28 5.31
CA GLY A 144 -25.14 45.53 6.34
C GLY A 144 -24.76 44.29 7.15
N ASN A 145 -25.10 43.09 6.68
CA ASN A 145 -24.86 41.83 7.38
C ASN A 145 -23.40 41.36 7.19
N ILE A 146 -22.50 41.90 8.01
CA ILE A 146 -21.06 41.68 7.85
C ILE A 146 -20.65 40.20 8.05
N GLU A 147 -21.31 39.45 8.95
CA GLU A 147 -21.07 38.02 9.17
C GLU A 147 -21.40 37.18 7.93
N GLU A 148 -22.48 37.52 7.23
CA GLU A 148 -22.84 36.80 6.01
C GLU A 148 -21.92 37.21 4.84
N VAL A 149 -21.54 38.48 4.75
CA VAL A 149 -20.52 38.94 3.78
C VAL A 149 -19.20 38.20 3.98
N LYS A 150 -18.76 38.02 5.24
CA LYS A 150 -17.56 37.25 5.59
C LYS A 150 -17.64 35.81 5.04
N LYS A 151 -18.77 35.12 5.28
CA LYS A 151 -18.98 33.74 4.80
C LYS A 151 -18.97 33.65 3.28
N LEU A 152 -19.67 34.55 2.60
CA LEU A 152 -19.78 34.54 1.14
C LEU A 152 -18.42 34.77 0.45
N ILE A 153 -17.60 35.69 0.99
CA ILE A 153 -16.23 35.90 0.49
C ILE A 153 -15.36 34.67 0.76
N HIS A 154 -15.49 34.04 1.93
CA HIS A 154 -14.78 32.79 2.24
C HIS A 154 -15.17 31.62 1.31
N CYS A 155 -16.40 31.63 0.80
CA CYS A 155 -16.88 30.71 -0.22
C CYS A 155 -16.37 31.01 -1.65
N GLY A 156 -15.53 32.04 -1.84
CA GLY A 156 -14.92 32.38 -3.12
C GLY A 156 -15.78 33.25 -4.03
N MET A 157 -16.74 33.99 -3.48
CA MET A 157 -17.48 34.98 -4.26
C MET A 157 -16.59 36.14 -4.70
N ASP A 158 -16.80 36.61 -5.93
CA ASP A 158 -16.08 37.76 -6.49
C ASP A 158 -16.49 39.04 -5.76
N ILE A 159 -15.55 39.58 -4.98
CA ILE A 159 -15.68 40.79 -4.17
C ILE A 159 -15.77 42.06 -5.02
N ASN A 160 -15.39 42.02 -6.30
CA ASN A 160 -15.42 43.13 -7.23
C ASN A 160 -16.59 43.06 -8.21
N LYS A 161 -17.41 42.01 -8.14
CA LYS A 161 -18.55 41.81 -9.03
C LYS A 161 -19.58 42.93 -8.84
N LYS A 162 -19.78 43.72 -9.88
CA LYS A 162 -20.78 44.79 -9.94
C LYS A 162 -22.20 44.23 -9.93
N ASN A 163 -23.14 44.96 -9.33
CA ASN A 163 -24.58 44.71 -9.48
C ASN A 163 -25.12 45.37 -10.77
N LYS A 164 -26.45 45.35 -10.96
CA LYS A 164 -27.16 46.04 -12.07
C LYS A 164 -26.89 47.54 -12.14
N ASP A 165 -26.69 48.18 -11.00
CA ASP A 165 -26.45 49.62 -10.88
C ASP A 165 -24.96 49.96 -11.06
N GLU A 166 -24.16 49.00 -11.52
CA GLU A 166 -22.69 49.05 -11.60
C GLU A 166 -21.96 49.23 -10.27
N ASP A 167 -22.67 49.11 -9.15
CA ASP A 167 -22.09 49.23 -7.82
C ASP A 167 -21.33 47.96 -7.41
N THR A 168 -20.11 48.13 -6.91
CA THR A 168 -19.36 47.06 -6.25
C THR A 168 -19.80 46.91 -4.78
N PRO A 169 -19.55 45.75 -4.14
CA PRO A 169 -19.74 45.57 -2.70
C PRO A 169 -19.12 46.71 -1.86
N LEU A 170 -17.94 47.19 -2.24
CA LEU A 170 -17.27 48.31 -1.58
C LEU A 170 -18.05 49.62 -1.73
N LEU A 171 -18.54 49.92 -2.93
CA LEU A 171 -19.32 51.14 -3.17
C LEU A 171 -20.63 51.13 -2.36
N ILE A 172 -21.26 49.97 -2.22
CA ILE A 172 -22.46 49.80 -1.37
C ILE A 172 -22.12 50.03 0.09
N ALA A 173 -21.03 49.45 0.59
CA ALA A 173 -20.59 49.65 1.97
C ALA A 173 -20.32 51.14 2.28
N CYS A 174 -19.72 51.87 1.33
CA CYS A 174 -19.52 53.31 1.42
C CYS A 174 -20.85 54.10 1.41
N LYS A 175 -21.77 53.79 0.49
CA LYS A 175 -23.09 54.44 0.40
C LYS A 175 -23.91 54.26 1.69
N ASN A 176 -23.79 53.10 2.33
CA ASN A 176 -24.46 52.79 3.58
C ASN A 176 -23.75 53.35 4.82
N GLY A 177 -22.55 53.94 4.68
CA GLY A 177 -21.75 54.41 5.82
C GLY A 177 -21.27 53.30 6.75
N ASN A 178 -21.26 52.03 6.31
CA ASN A 178 -20.85 50.90 7.14
C ASN A 178 -19.32 50.79 7.18
N ILE A 179 -18.70 51.53 8.11
CA ILE A 179 -17.24 51.62 8.28
C ILE A 179 -16.61 50.24 8.51
N GLU A 180 -17.27 49.36 9.28
CA GLU A 180 -16.75 48.03 9.57
C GLU A 180 -16.67 47.17 8.31
N LEU A 181 -17.74 47.19 7.50
CA LEU A 181 -17.79 46.48 6.23
C LEU A 181 -16.79 47.04 5.22
N VAL A 182 -16.61 48.36 5.16
CA VAL A 182 -15.58 49.01 4.32
C VAL A 182 -14.18 48.53 4.70
N LYS A 183 -13.85 48.54 6.00
CA LYS A 183 -12.55 48.05 6.49
C LYS A 183 -12.33 46.59 6.14
N TYR A 184 -13.36 45.77 6.30
CA TYR A 184 -13.29 44.34 5.98
C TYR A 184 -13.07 44.11 4.48
N LEU A 185 -13.85 44.75 3.60
CA LEU A 185 -13.71 44.60 2.16
C LEU A 185 -12.33 45.09 1.66
N LEU A 186 -11.81 46.19 2.20
CA LEU A 186 -10.49 46.73 1.86
C LEU A 186 -9.33 45.84 2.35
N SER A 187 -9.59 44.87 3.24
CA SER A 187 -8.56 43.91 3.66
C SER A 187 -8.21 42.88 2.58
N TYR A 188 -9.04 42.77 1.53
CA TYR A 188 -8.79 41.94 0.35
C TYR A 188 -8.21 42.81 -0.77
N LYS A 189 -6.99 42.49 -1.23
CA LYS A 189 -6.26 43.20 -2.30
C LYS A 189 -6.60 42.68 -3.69
#